data_AF-A0A8S3UL23-F1
#
_entry.id   AF-A0A8S3UL23-F1
#
_cell.length_a   1.000
_cell.length_b   1.000
_cell.length_c   1.000
_cell.angle_alpha   90.00
_cell.angle_beta   90.00
_cell.angle_gamma   90.00
#
_symmetry.space_group_name_H-M   'P 1'
#
loop_
_entity.id
_entity.type
_entity.pdbx_description
1 polymer ?
#
loop_
_entity_poly.entity_id
_entity_poly.type
_entity_poly.pdbx_seq_one_letter_code
_entity_poly.pdbx_strand_id
1 'polypeptide(L)'
;MFCKTCDCLVCPLCISKTHNGHGLVTIGEGYDINIDILKTNQKNISTKIEELKKRKAELKYVNKAEQFKYKNTIKNMELQRTELKKNVDKHIDKLKSEIMKRWRALRQSINKEECEMTLLIRSMKSKNSEVDEIIKSENAESVFGDGLGSINVITRKQT
;
A
#
# COMPACT_ATOMS: atom_id res chain seq x y z
N MET A 1 -58.67 -51.99 -29.59
CA MET A 1 -58.72 -50.60 -30.12
C MET A 1 -57.78 -49.74 -29.31
N PHE A 2 -57.34 -48.60 -29.83
CA PHE A 2 -56.56 -47.62 -29.09
C PHE A 2 -57.38 -46.35 -28.87
N CYS A 3 -57.40 -45.85 -27.64
CA CYS A 3 -58.13 -44.65 -27.26
C CYS A 3 -57.19 -43.44 -27.25
N LYS A 4 -57.24 -42.59 -28.28
CA LYS A 4 -56.37 -41.39 -28.39
C LYS A 4 -56.53 -40.42 -27.24
N THR A 5 -57.76 -40.29 -26.71
CA THR A 5 -58.06 -39.38 -25.61
C THR A 5 -57.40 -39.81 -24.30
N CYS A 6 -57.18 -41.11 -24.11
CA CYS A 6 -56.63 -41.67 -22.88
C CYS A 6 -55.22 -42.26 -23.06
N ASP A 7 -54.68 -42.22 -24.27
CA ASP A 7 -53.41 -42.84 -24.68
C ASP A 7 -53.26 -44.28 -24.19
N CYS A 8 -54.30 -45.11 -24.37
CA CYS A 8 -54.30 -46.49 -23.86
C CYS A 8 -55.02 -47.49 -24.77
N LEU A 9 -54.63 -48.76 -24.65
CA LEU A 9 -55.30 -49.89 -25.31
C LEU A 9 -56.60 -50.21 -24.57
N VAL A 10 -57.68 -50.36 -25.33
CA VAL A 10 -59.01 -50.63 -24.79
C VAL A 10 -59.65 -51.85 -25.46
N CYS A 11 -60.28 -52.69 -24.64
CA CYS A 11 -61.11 -53.79 -25.09
C CYS A 11 -62.57 -53.34 -25.30
N PRO A 12 -63.41 -54.12 -25.98
CA PRO A 12 -64.81 -53.75 -26.27
C PRO A 12 -65.65 -53.44 -25.02
N LEU A 13 -65.42 -54.12 -23.90
CA LEU A 13 -66.14 -53.89 -22.64
C LEU A 13 -65.78 -52.53 -22.00
N CYS A 14 -64.55 -52.06 -22.18
CA CYS A 14 -64.11 -50.76 -21.68
C CYS A 14 -64.68 -49.60 -22.49
N ILE A 15 -64.92 -49.80 -23.79
CA ILE A 15 -65.47 -48.77 -24.69
C ILE A 15 -66.84 -48.29 -24.20
N SER A 16 -67.74 -49.21 -23.87
CA SER A 16 -69.10 -48.85 -23.46
C SER A 16 -69.20 -48.30 -22.03
N LYS A 17 -68.23 -48.60 -21.16
CA LYS A 17 -68.27 -48.19 -19.75
C LYS A 17 -67.50 -46.91 -19.46
N THR A 18 -66.27 -46.79 -19.95
CA THR A 18 -65.32 -45.76 -19.50
C THR A 18 -64.68 -44.96 -20.64
N HIS A 19 -64.81 -45.41 -21.89
CA HIS A 19 -64.27 -44.71 -23.06
C HIS A 19 -65.36 -44.35 -24.09
N ASN A 20 -66.60 -44.20 -23.62
CA ASN A 20 -67.73 -43.84 -24.48
C ASN A 20 -67.55 -42.39 -24.97
N GLY A 21 -67.65 -42.16 -26.28
CA GLY A 21 -67.41 -40.85 -26.90
C GLY A 21 -65.93 -40.43 -27.00
N HIS A 22 -64.98 -41.27 -26.58
CA HIS A 22 -63.55 -40.99 -26.79
C HIS A 22 -63.12 -41.27 -28.25
N GLY A 23 -62.03 -40.62 -28.67
CA GLY A 23 -61.45 -40.81 -30.00
C GLY A 23 -60.79 -42.18 -30.13
N LEU A 24 -61.55 -43.19 -30.57
CA LEU A 24 -61.07 -44.55 -30.77
C LEU A 24 -60.53 -44.74 -32.19
N VAL A 25 -59.38 -45.39 -32.30
CA VAL A 25 -58.77 -45.80 -33.56
C VAL A 25 -58.30 -47.25 -33.51
N THR A 26 -57.91 -47.79 -34.65
CA THR A 26 -57.23 -49.08 -34.69
C THR A 26 -55.89 -49.02 -33.97
N ILE A 27 -55.39 -50.18 -33.52
CA ILE A 27 -54.08 -50.25 -32.85
C ILE A 27 -52.97 -49.82 -33.82
N GLY A 28 -53.07 -50.16 -35.11
CA GLY A 28 -52.12 -49.76 -36.14
C GLY A 28 -52.04 -48.24 -36.31
N GLU A 29 -53.18 -47.56 -36.44
CA GLU A 29 -53.22 -46.08 -36.53
C GLU A 29 -52.67 -45.40 -35.26
N GLY A 30 -52.99 -45.95 -34.08
CA GLY A 30 -52.42 -45.46 -32.82
C GLY A 30 -50.90 -45.63 -32.75
N TYR A 31 -50.40 -46.77 -33.23
CA TYR A 31 -48.97 -47.05 -33.32
C TYR A 31 -48.25 -46.06 -34.25
N ASP A 32 -48.77 -45.83 -35.46
CA ASP A 32 -48.15 -44.93 -36.43
C ASP A 32 -48.08 -43.48 -35.90
N ILE A 33 -49.17 -42.99 -35.30
CA ILE A 33 -49.21 -41.66 -34.67
C ILE A 33 -48.17 -41.53 -33.56
N ASN A 34 -48.11 -42.51 -32.65
CA ASN A 34 -47.17 -42.47 -31.53
C ASN A 34 -45.71 -42.57 -32.00
N ILE A 35 -45.43 -43.37 -33.03
CA ILE A 35 -44.10 -43.46 -33.64
C ILE A 35 -43.67 -42.11 -34.25
N ASP A 36 -44.56 -41.42 -34.96
CA ASP A 36 -44.24 -40.13 -35.56
C ASP A 36 -44.00 -39.04 -34.51
N ILE A 37 -44.79 -39.04 -33.42
CA ILE A 37 -44.56 -38.16 -32.27
C ILE A 37 -43.20 -38.45 -31.65
N LEU A 38 -42.86 -39.72 -31.41
CA LEU A 38 -41.59 -40.11 -30.82
C LEU A 38 -40.40 -39.73 -31.71
N LYS A 39 -40.48 -39.95 -33.03
CA LYS A 39 -39.45 -39.51 -33.99
C LYS A 39 -39.26 -38.00 -33.97
N THR A 40 -40.36 -37.24 -33.93
CA THR A 40 -40.33 -35.77 -33.85
C THR A 40 -39.66 -35.31 -32.55
N ASN A 41 -40.06 -35.89 -31.41
CA ASN A 41 -39.48 -35.58 -30.11
C ASN A 41 -37.99 -35.94 -30.06
N GLN A 42 -37.60 -37.09 -30.61
CA GLN A 42 -36.19 -37.49 -30.70
C GLN A 42 -35.36 -36.48 -31.50
N LYS A 43 -35.88 -35.99 -32.62
CA LYS A 43 -35.21 -34.96 -33.44
C LYS A 43 -35.09 -33.63 -32.69
N ASN A 44 -36.15 -33.21 -32.00
CA ASN A 44 -36.15 -31.98 -31.21
C ASN A 44 -35.15 -32.05 -30.05
N ILE A 45 -35.13 -33.17 -29.31
CA ILE A 45 -34.18 -33.40 -28.21
C ILE A 45 -32.75 -33.41 -28.75
N SER A 46 -32.49 -34.10 -29.86
CA SER A 46 -31.17 -34.15 -30.48
C SER A 46 -30.69 -32.77 -30.89
N THR A 47 -31.55 -31.96 -31.50
CA THR A 47 -31.23 -30.58 -31.88
C THR A 47 -30.89 -29.73 -30.65
N LYS A 48 -31.70 -29.84 -29.59
CA LYS A 48 -31.47 -29.13 -28.32
C LYS A 48 -30.15 -29.53 -27.66
N ILE A 49 -29.79 -30.80 -27.72
CA ILE A 49 -28.51 -31.31 -27.21
C ILE A 49 -27.34 -30.64 -27.94
N GLU A 50 -27.39 -30.54 -29.26
CA GLU A 50 -26.32 -29.89 -30.04
C GLU A 50 -26.23 -28.38 -29.77
N GLU A 51 -27.37 -27.69 -29.65
CA GLU A 51 -27.40 -26.28 -29.24
C GLU A 51 -26.77 -26.06 -27.86
N LEU A 52 -27.09 -26.92 -26.89
CA LEU A 52 -26.53 -26.86 -25.54
C LEU A 52 -25.02 -27.17 -25.54
N LYS A 53 -24.55 -28.12 -26.37
CA LYS A 53 -23.12 -28.39 -26.55
C LYS A 53 -22.39 -27.17 -27.11
N LYS A 54 -22.96 -26.52 -28.14
CA LYS A 54 -22.40 -25.31 -28.73
C LYS A 54 -22.31 -24.18 -27.70
N ARG A 55 -23.41 -23.89 -27.00
CA ARG A 55 -23.44 -22.85 -25.96
C ARG A 55 -22.47 -23.14 -24.82
N LYS A 56 -22.33 -24.41 -24.41
CA LYS A 56 -21.33 -24.82 -23.41
C LYS A 56 -19.90 -24.54 -23.88
N ALA A 57 -19.59 -24.79 -25.15
CA ALA A 57 -18.28 -24.51 -25.73
C ALA A 57 -17.99 -23.00 -25.77
N GLU A 58 -18.96 -22.19 -26.19
CA GLU A 58 -18.88 -20.73 -26.19
C GLU A 58 -18.62 -20.17 -24.79
N LEU A 59 -19.39 -20.62 -23.78
CA LEU A 59 -19.19 -20.21 -22.40
C LEU A 59 -17.80 -20.59 -21.87
N LYS A 60 -17.30 -21.79 -22.24
CA LYS A 60 -15.95 -22.23 -21.87
C LYS A 60 -14.87 -21.34 -22.50
N TYR A 61 -15.08 -20.89 -23.74
CA TYR A 61 -14.18 -19.96 -24.41
C TYR A 61 -14.17 -18.59 -23.74
N VAL A 62 -15.36 -18.00 -23.52
CA VAL A 62 -15.51 -16.70 -22.85
C VAL A 62 -14.89 -16.73 -21.45
N ASN A 63 -15.17 -17.78 -20.67
CA ASN A 63 -14.61 -17.92 -19.32
C ASN A 63 -13.07 -17.95 -19.33
N LYS A 64 -12.44 -18.66 -20.29
CA LYS A 64 -10.98 -18.67 -20.44
C LYS A 64 -10.43 -17.29 -20.81
N ALA A 65 -11.11 -16.57 -21.71
CA ALA A 65 -10.71 -15.23 -22.12
C ALA A 65 -10.78 -14.24 -20.93
N GLU A 66 -11.85 -14.29 -20.14
CA GLU A 66 -11.99 -13.46 -18.95
C GLU A 66 -10.96 -13.82 -17.86
N GLN A 67 -10.69 -15.11 -17.64
CA GLN A 67 -9.62 -15.54 -16.74
C GLN A 67 -8.24 -15.00 -17.18
N PHE A 68 -7.96 -15.00 -18.48
CA PHE A 68 -6.73 -14.43 -19.01
C PHE A 68 -6.65 -12.92 -18.77
N LYS A 69 -7.73 -12.17 -19.08
CA LYS A 69 -7.80 -10.73 -18.81
C LYS A 69 -7.55 -10.43 -17.34
N TYR A 70 -8.24 -11.13 -16.44
CA TYR A 70 -8.10 -10.91 -15.00
C TYR A 70 -6.67 -11.16 -14.51
N LYS A 71 -6.02 -12.25 -14.97
CA LYS A 71 -4.61 -12.54 -14.66
C LYS A 71 -3.68 -11.43 -15.14
N ASN A 72 -3.88 -10.93 -16.36
CA ASN A 72 -3.08 -9.82 -16.88
C ASN A 72 -3.29 -8.53 -16.10
N THR A 73 -4.53 -8.23 -15.71
CA THR A 73 -4.84 -7.07 -14.87
C THR A 73 -4.14 -7.15 -13.52
N ILE A 74 -4.20 -8.30 -12.84
CA ILE A 74 -3.48 -8.52 -11.57
C ILE A 74 -1.97 -8.30 -11.77
N LYS A 75 -1.38 -8.94 -12.78
CA LYS A 75 0.06 -8.81 -13.06
C LYS A 75 0.46 -7.36 -13.30
N ASN A 76 -0.35 -6.61 -14.05
CA ASN A 76 -0.09 -5.19 -14.30
C ASN A 76 -0.19 -4.35 -13.02
N MET A 77 -1.21 -4.61 -12.19
CA MET A 77 -1.35 -3.94 -10.89
C MET A 77 -0.18 -4.23 -9.96
N GLU A 78 0.34 -5.46 -9.94
CA GLU A 78 1.52 -5.83 -9.14
C GLU A 78 2.79 -5.14 -9.63
N LEU A 79 2.97 -5.00 -10.95
CA LEU A 79 4.07 -4.24 -11.54
C LEU A 79 4.00 -2.76 -11.12
N GLN A 80 2.84 -2.13 -11.28
CA GLN A 80 2.63 -0.73 -10.88
C GLN A 80 2.86 -0.52 -9.39
N ARG A 81 2.36 -1.43 -8.53
CA ARG A 81 2.60 -1.39 -7.08
C ARG A 81 4.08 -1.45 -6.75
N THR A 82 4.82 -2.33 -7.42
CA THR A 82 6.25 -2.53 -7.18
C THR A 82 7.06 -1.31 -7.62
N GLU A 83 6.72 -0.74 -8.78
CA GLU A 83 7.35 0.48 -9.28
C GLU A 83 7.08 1.69 -8.37
N LEU A 84 5.83 1.85 -7.93
CA LEU A 84 5.47 2.90 -6.98
C LEU A 84 6.24 2.76 -5.67
N LYS A 85 6.32 1.54 -5.12
CA LYS A 85 7.09 1.28 -3.89
C LYS A 85 8.56 1.67 -4.07
N LYS A 86 9.20 1.24 -5.16
CA LYS A 86 10.59 1.58 -5.48
C LYS A 86 10.80 3.09 -5.60
N ASN A 87 9.85 3.80 -6.22
CA ASN A 87 9.91 5.25 -6.35
C ASN A 87 9.78 5.95 -4.99
N VAL A 88 8.85 5.50 -4.13
CA VAL A 88 8.70 6.03 -2.77
C VAL A 88 9.96 5.78 -1.95
N ASP A 89 10.50 4.56 -1.96
CA ASP A 89 11.74 4.20 -1.25
C ASP A 89 12.91 5.08 -1.69
N LYS A 90 13.06 5.33 -2.99
CA LYS A 90 14.08 6.24 -3.54
C LYS A 90 13.93 7.68 -3.02
N HIS A 91 12.71 8.18 -2.89
CA HIS A 91 12.46 9.52 -2.35
C HIS A 91 12.78 9.57 -0.85
N ILE A 92 12.39 8.55 -0.10
CA ILE A 92 12.72 8.42 1.33
C ILE A 92 14.24 8.44 1.53
N ASP A 93 14.98 7.66 0.75
CA ASP A 93 16.44 7.60 0.86
C ASP A 93 17.12 8.93 0.48
N LYS A 94 16.59 9.62 -0.53
CA LYS A 94 17.06 10.96 -0.90
C LYS A 94 16.85 11.95 0.25
N LEU A 95 15.65 11.99 0.84
CA LEU A 95 15.33 12.86 1.97
C LEU A 95 16.20 12.54 3.19
N LYS A 96 16.38 11.26 3.52
CA LYS A 96 17.29 10.83 4.60
C LYS A 96 18.72 11.33 4.36
N SER A 97 19.23 11.20 3.13
CA SER A 97 20.56 11.69 2.77
C SER A 97 20.69 13.20 2.93
N GLU A 98 19.69 13.96 2.48
CA GLU A 98 19.66 15.42 2.60
C GLU A 98 19.61 15.87 4.06
N ILE A 99 18.77 15.24 4.89
CA ILE A 99 18.68 15.51 6.33
C ILE A 99 20.04 15.23 7.00
N MET A 100 20.65 14.07 6.71
CA MET A 100 21.94 13.71 7.28
C MET A 100 23.05 14.67 6.87
N LYS A 101 23.05 15.15 5.62
CA LYS A 101 24.01 16.18 5.16
C LYS A 101 23.84 17.48 5.93
N ARG A 102 22.60 17.97 6.06
CA ARG A 102 22.30 19.20 6.82
C ARG A 102 22.70 19.06 8.29
N TRP A 103 22.39 17.92 8.90
CA TRP A 103 22.75 17.66 10.30
C TRP A 103 24.27 17.64 10.50
N ARG A 104 25.04 16.99 9.61
CA ARG A 104 26.51 17.01 9.69
C ARG A 104 27.08 18.42 9.54
N ALA A 105 26.57 19.20 8.59
CA ALA A 105 27.02 20.58 8.38
C ALA A 105 26.74 21.45 9.61
N LEU A 106 25.53 21.35 10.17
CA LEU A 106 25.17 22.06 11.40
C LEU A 106 26.07 21.65 12.57
N ARG A 107 26.28 20.35 12.77
CA ARG A 107 27.15 19.84 13.83
C ARG A 107 28.59 20.34 13.70
N GLN A 108 29.12 20.43 12.48
CA GLN A 108 30.46 20.99 12.24
C GLN A 108 30.52 22.48 12.60
N SER A 109 29.49 23.26 12.25
CA SER A 109 29.42 24.69 12.62
C SER A 109 29.41 24.86 14.14
N ILE A 110 28.55 24.10 14.83
CA ILE A 110 28.45 24.13 16.30
C ILE A 110 29.79 23.76 16.94
N ASN A 111 30.41 22.67 16.51
CA ASN A 111 31.70 22.24 17.07
C ASN A 111 32.81 23.30 16.85
N LYS A 112 32.76 24.03 15.72
CA LYS A 112 33.73 25.09 15.44
C LYS A 112 33.53 26.26 16.40
N GLU A 113 32.30 26.73 16.55
CA GLU A 113 31.94 27.80 17.48
C GLU A 113 32.27 27.42 18.93
N GLU A 114 31.99 26.18 19.34
CA GLU A 114 32.33 25.68 20.68
C GLU A 114 33.84 25.68 20.93
N CYS A 115 34.65 25.33 19.92
CA CYS A 115 36.11 25.37 20.00
C CYS A 115 36.63 26.80 20.14
N GLU A 116 36.11 27.73 19.32
CA GLU A 116 36.44 29.15 19.40
C GLU A 116 36.10 29.73 20.77
N MET A 117 34.91 29.43 21.29
CA MET A 117 34.48 29.85 22.63
C MET A 117 35.35 29.25 23.73
N THR A 118 35.73 27.98 23.61
CA THR A 118 36.64 27.33 24.59
C THR A 118 38.02 27.99 24.61
N LEU A 119 38.55 28.38 23.45
CA LEU A 119 39.81 29.10 23.34
C LEU A 119 39.73 30.50 23.97
N LEU A 120 38.64 31.23 23.72
CA LEU A 120 38.39 32.55 24.31
C LEU A 120 38.29 32.48 25.83
N ILE A 121 37.52 31.51 26.37
CA ILE A 121 37.41 31.29 27.81
C ILE A 121 38.79 31.01 28.43
N ARG A 122 39.63 30.19 27.78
CA ARG A 122 40.99 29.90 28.27
C ARG A 122 41.86 31.16 28.30
N SER A 123 41.82 31.97 27.24
CA SER A 123 42.58 33.23 27.19
C SER A 123 42.13 34.21 28.27
N MET A 124 40.81 34.37 28.47
CA MET A 124 40.25 35.23 29.51
C MET A 124 40.64 34.76 30.91
N LYS A 125 40.62 33.44 31.17
CA LYS A 125 41.08 32.88 32.44
C LYS A 125 42.56 33.19 32.71
N SER A 126 43.44 33.05 31.70
CA SER A 126 44.86 33.40 31.81
C SER A 126 45.05 34.86 32.19
N LYS A 127 44.42 35.77 31.43
CA LYS A 127 44.48 37.21 31.71
C LYS A 127 43.94 37.57 33.09
N ASN A 128 42.88 36.91 33.53
CA ASN A 128 42.34 37.13 34.88
C ASN A 128 43.35 36.71 35.96
N SER A 129 44.05 35.58 35.77
CA SER A 129 45.11 35.15 36.69
C SER A 129 46.30 36.12 36.70
N GLU A 130 46.71 36.66 35.56
CA GLU A 130 47.74 37.71 35.48
C GLU A 130 47.33 38.97 36.27
N VAL A 131 46.08 39.42 36.12
CA VAL A 131 45.55 40.55 36.89
C VAL A 131 45.51 40.24 38.40
N ASP A 132 45.09 39.03 38.79
CA ASP A 132 45.08 38.61 40.19
C ASP A 132 46.51 38.60 40.80
N GLU A 133 47.53 38.25 40.01
CA GLU A 133 48.94 38.31 40.42
C GLU A 133 49.43 39.75 40.59
N ILE A 134 49.10 40.65 39.65
CA ILE A 134 49.43 42.08 39.75
C ILE A 134 48.83 42.68 41.03
N ILE A 135 47.53 42.45 41.28
CA ILE A 135 46.84 42.95 42.48
C ILE A 135 47.53 42.46 43.76
N LYS A 136 47.98 41.19 43.79
CA LYS A 136 48.72 40.67 44.95
C LYS A 136 50.08 41.34 45.12
N SER A 137 50.80 41.61 44.02
CA SER A 137 52.10 42.27 44.06
C SER A 137 52.02 43.73 44.51
N GLU A 138 51.05 44.50 44.01
CA GLU A 138 50.84 45.91 44.41
C GLU A 138 50.43 46.02 45.89
N ASN A 139 49.56 45.12 46.37
CA ASN A 139 49.20 45.08 47.78
C ASN A 139 50.42 44.74 48.66
N ALA A 140 51.33 43.88 48.20
CA ALA A 140 52.57 43.57 48.93
C ALA A 140 53.55 44.76 48.95
N GLU A 141 53.66 45.52 47.86
CA GLU A 141 54.50 46.73 47.79
C GLU A 141 53.94 47.87 48.67
N SER A 142 52.62 48.02 48.78
CA SER A 142 52.00 49.00 49.69
C SER A 142 52.29 48.74 51.17
N VAL A 143 52.59 47.49 51.57
CA VAL A 143 52.96 47.13 52.95
C VAL A 143 54.44 47.43 53.25
N PHE A 144 55.30 47.55 52.23
CA PHE A 144 56.70 47.98 52.39
C PHE A 144 56.91 49.50 52.23
N GLY A 145 55.89 50.24 51.77
CA GLY A 145 55.94 51.68 51.52
C GLY A 145 55.71 52.61 52.72
N ASP A 146 55.39 52.08 53.91
CA ASP A 146 55.14 52.88 55.12
C ASP A 146 56.42 53.23 55.92
N GLY A 147 57.60 53.00 55.36
CA GLY A 147 58.87 53.27 56.02
C GLY A 147 59.86 54.02 55.14
N LEU A 148 59.62 55.31 54.86
CA LEU A 148 60.64 56.36 54.66
C LEU A 148 59.96 57.66 54.16
N GLY A 149 59.58 58.54 55.08
CA GLY A 149 58.91 59.80 54.74
C GLY A 149 59.15 60.92 55.75
N SER A 150 60.39 61.13 56.20
CA SER A 150 60.78 62.36 56.91
C SER A 150 61.58 63.27 55.98
N ILE A 151 60.91 63.93 55.03
CA ILE A 151 61.48 65.09 54.33
C ILE A 151 61.06 66.33 55.10
N ASN A 152 62.02 66.88 55.85
CA ASN A 152 61.86 68.13 56.56
C ASN A 152 61.92 69.31 55.58
N VAL A 153 60.94 70.19 55.74
CA VAL A 153 60.79 71.52 55.11
C VAL A 153 61.93 72.45 55.57
N ILE A 154 62.33 73.46 54.75
CA ILE A 154 62.47 74.89 55.14
C ILE A 154 63.09 75.77 54.01
N THR A 155 62.19 76.56 53.40
CA THR A 155 62.22 77.96 52.93
C THR A 155 63.36 78.56 52.09
N ARG A 156 62.99 79.04 50.90
CA ARG A 156 63.59 80.18 50.18
C ARG A 156 62.76 81.44 50.48
N LYS A 157 63.36 82.49 51.07
CA LYS A 157 62.81 83.86 51.10
C LYS A 157 63.70 84.77 50.26
N GLN A 158 63.06 85.57 49.42
CA GLN A 158 63.61 86.65 48.60
C GLN A 158 64.06 87.82 49.50
N THR A 159 65.28 88.33 49.29
CA THR A 159 65.59 89.65 48.67
C THR A 159 67.09 89.77 48.51
#